data_AF-A0A1L9WEF3-F1
#
_entry.id   AF-A0A1L9WEF3-F1
#
_cell.length_a   1.000
_cell.length_b   1.000
_cell.length_c   1.000
_cell.angle_alpha   90.00
_cell.angle_beta   90.00
_cell.angle_gamma   90.00
#
_symmetry.space_group_name_H-M   'P 1'
#
loop_
_entity.id
_entity.type
_entity.pdbx_description
1 polymer ?
#
loop_
_entity_poly.entity_id
_entity_poly.type
_entity_poly.pdbx_seq_one_letter_code
_entity_poly.pdbx_strand_id
1 'polypeptide(L)'
;MKAALSYIVKGCEIAINRAALLEQEVDELRTGLERQNAKNKRSHRQMAGLNGLTVDEAKNAFKRVCEADQVGGSQFEESAAGEEQPRRRAPPRCSDCNTIGHIRTRCPTRQNTN
;
A
#
# COMPACT_ATOMS: atom_id res chain seq x y z
N MET A 1 54.95 -24.33 -20.22
CA MET A 1 54.89 -23.36 -19.10
C MET A 1 53.97 -22.17 -19.39
N LYS A 2 54.08 -21.47 -20.54
CA LYS A 2 53.22 -20.32 -20.90
C LYS A 2 51.71 -20.60 -20.90
N ALA A 3 51.28 -21.76 -21.40
CA ALA A 3 49.86 -22.12 -21.44
C ALA A 3 49.23 -22.28 -20.04
N ALA A 4 49.94 -22.93 -19.11
CA ALA A 4 49.46 -23.12 -17.74
C ALA A 4 49.22 -21.79 -17.01
N LEU A 5 50.12 -20.81 -17.20
CA LEU A 5 49.95 -19.46 -16.64
C LEU A 5 48.74 -18.74 -17.24
N SER A 6 48.50 -18.87 -18.56
CA SER A 6 47.33 -18.30 -19.21
C SER A 6 46.01 -18.83 -18.63
N TYR A 7 45.92 -20.15 -18.40
CA TYR A 7 44.73 -20.74 -17.77
C TYR A 7 44.51 -20.27 -16.34
N ILE A 8 45.58 -20.09 -15.56
CA ILE A 8 45.50 -19.55 -14.20
C ILE A 8 44.96 -18.12 -14.22
N VAL A 9 45.55 -17.25 -15.05
CA VAL A 9 45.09 -15.86 -15.20
C VAL A 9 43.62 -15.83 -15.63
N LYS A 10 43.24 -16.67 -16.59
CA LYS A 10 41.84 -16.73 -17.05
C LYS A 10 40.89 -17.22 -15.96
N GLY A 11 41.32 -18.19 -15.15
CA GLY A 11 40.57 -18.67 -13.99
C GLY A 11 40.36 -17.57 -12.96
N CYS A 12 41.38 -16.77 -12.67
CA CYS A 12 41.29 -15.63 -11.76
C CYS A 12 40.33 -14.56 -12.30
N GLU A 13 40.41 -14.20 -13.59
CA GLU A 13 39.47 -13.26 -14.21
C GLU A 13 38.01 -13.71 -14.06
N ILE A 14 37.74 -15.00 -14.32
CA ILE A 14 36.39 -15.56 -14.18
C ILE A 14 35.93 -15.53 -12.72
N ALA A 15 36.81 -15.87 -11.78
CA ALA A 15 36.50 -15.84 -10.36
C ALA A 15 36.15 -14.42 -9.87
N ILE A 16 36.92 -13.41 -10.29
CA ILE A 16 36.69 -12.01 -9.95
C ILE A 16 35.34 -11.53 -10.51
N ASN A 17 35.06 -11.83 -11.78
CA ASN A 17 33.78 -11.45 -12.40
C ASN A 17 32.59 -12.10 -11.69
N ARG A 18 32.72 -13.36 -11.30
CA ARG A 18 31.68 -14.06 -10.51
C ARG A 18 31.53 -13.45 -9.13
N ALA A 19 32.62 -13.11 -8.46
CA ALA A 19 32.58 -12.48 -7.14
C ALA A 19 31.84 -11.14 -7.19
N ALA A 20 32.11 -10.30 -8.21
CA ALA A 20 31.41 -9.03 -8.39
C ALA A 20 29.88 -9.21 -8.58
N LEU A 21 29.46 -10.21 -9.37
CA LEU A 21 28.04 -10.52 -9.55
C LEU A 21 27.41 -11.02 -8.25
N LEU A 22 28.11 -11.88 -7.51
CA LEU A 22 27.63 -12.39 -6.22
C LEU A 22 27.49 -11.29 -5.17
N GLU A 23 28.41 -10.34 -5.12
CA GLU A 23 28.31 -9.19 -4.22
C GLU A 23 27.04 -8.37 -4.52
N GLN A 24 26.74 -8.13 -5.80
CA GLN A 24 25.52 -7.44 -6.20
C GLN A 24 24.26 -8.23 -5.79
N GLU A 25 24.21 -9.54 -6.07
CA GLU A 25 23.07 -10.39 -5.68
C GLU A 25 22.87 -10.40 -4.16
N VAL A 26 23.94 -10.48 -3.38
CA VAL A 26 23.88 -10.44 -1.92
C VAL A 26 23.31 -9.11 -1.42
N ASP A 27 23.72 -7.99 -2.00
CA ASP A 27 23.19 -6.68 -1.64
C ASP A 27 21.72 -6.53 -2.02
N GLU A 28 21.31 -6.98 -3.21
CA GLU A 28 19.92 -6.99 -3.63
C GLU A 28 19.05 -7.83 -2.68
N LEU A 29 19.52 -9.03 -2.30
CA LEU A 29 18.83 -9.88 -1.34
C LEU A 29 18.72 -9.24 0.05
N ARG A 30 19.79 -8.62 0.54
CA ARG A 30 19.77 -7.90 1.83
C ARG A 30 18.79 -6.74 1.82
N THR A 31 18.82 -5.90 0.78
CA THR A 31 17.86 -4.79 0.66
C THR A 31 16.42 -5.30 0.51
N GLY A 32 16.20 -6.40 -0.21
CA GLY A 32 14.89 -7.06 -0.30
C GLY A 32 14.37 -7.53 1.05
N LEU A 33 15.22 -8.20 1.83
CA LEU A 33 14.92 -8.68 3.17
C LEU A 33 14.63 -7.53 4.15
N GLU A 34 15.43 -6.46 4.11
CA GLU A 34 15.20 -5.24 4.90
C GLU A 34 13.85 -4.59 4.58
N ARG A 35 13.52 -4.46 3.28
CA ARG A 35 12.21 -3.95 2.84
C ARG A 35 11.07 -4.82 3.35
N GLN A 36 11.19 -6.14 3.24
CA GLN A 36 10.17 -7.07 3.74
C GLN A 36 10.03 -6.96 5.25
N ASN A 37 11.12 -6.92 6.00
CA ASN A 37 11.11 -6.74 7.45
C ASN A 37 10.50 -5.40 7.85
N ALA A 38 10.82 -4.31 7.15
CA ALA A 38 10.20 -3.01 7.38
C ALA A 38 8.69 -3.03 7.12
N LYS A 39 8.26 -3.70 6.03
CA LYS A 39 6.83 -3.90 5.71
C LYS A 39 6.13 -4.71 6.79
N ASN A 40 6.72 -5.83 7.22
CA ASN A 40 6.18 -6.67 8.28
C ASN A 40 6.06 -5.89 9.59
N LYS A 41 7.12 -5.18 10.00
CA LYS A 41 7.10 -4.30 11.18
C LYS A 41 6.03 -3.22 11.08
N ARG A 42 5.78 -2.65 9.89
CA ARG A 42 4.72 -1.65 9.68
C ARG A 42 3.33 -2.29 9.74
N SER A 43 3.14 -3.43 9.09
CA SER A 43 1.86 -4.15 9.07
C SER A 43 1.48 -4.71 10.45
N HIS A 44 2.47 -5.22 11.19
CA HIS A 44 2.31 -5.71 12.56
C HIS A 44 2.48 -4.62 13.62
N ARG A 45 2.68 -3.36 13.23
CA ARG A 45 2.67 -2.24 14.18
C ARG A 45 1.23 -2.04 14.64
N GLN A 46 0.84 -2.80 15.67
CA GLN A 46 -0.25 -2.38 16.53
C GLN A 46 0.17 -1.04 17.15
N MET A 47 -0.71 -0.05 17.11
CA MET A 47 -0.49 1.23 17.77
C MET A 47 -0.14 0.96 19.24
N ALA A 48 0.95 1.55 19.75
CA ALA A 48 1.36 1.34 21.13
C ALA A 48 0.20 1.72 22.09
N GLY A 49 -0.21 0.80 22.96
CA GLY A 49 -1.35 0.97 23.87
C GLY A 49 -2.70 0.47 23.34
N LEU A 50 -2.80 0.09 22.06
CA LEU A 50 -3.92 -0.65 21.51
C LEU A 50 -3.47 -2.10 21.31
N ASN A 51 -3.80 -2.96 22.28
CA ASN A 51 -3.79 -4.40 22.03
C ASN A 51 -4.84 -4.62 20.93
N GLY A 52 -4.39 -4.79 19.69
CA GLY A 52 -5.29 -5.08 18.59
C GLY A 52 -6.07 -6.34 18.94
N LEU A 53 -7.38 -6.32 18.74
CA LEU A 53 -8.21 -7.52 18.96
C LEU A 53 -7.61 -8.66 18.14
N THR A 54 -7.40 -9.81 18.78
CA THR A 54 -7.14 -11.04 18.05
C THR A 54 -8.33 -11.33 17.11
N VAL A 55 -8.11 -12.14 16.08
CA VAL A 55 -9.16 -12.46 15.09
C VAL A 55 -10.43 -12.98 15.78
N ASP A 56 -10.28 -13.77 16.84
CA ASP A 56 -11.41 -14.33 17.59
C ASP A 56 -12.07 -13.31 18.51
N GLU A 57 -11.28 -12.45 19.18
CA GLU A 57 -11.83 -11.33 19.95
C GLU A 57 -12.59 -10.34 19.05
N ALA A 58 -12.09 -10.07 17.83
CA ALA A 58 -12.75 -9.22 16.86
C ALA A 58 -14.08 -9.83 16.37
N LYS A 59 -14.09 -11.14 16.06
CA LYS A 59 -15.31 -11.87 15.69
C LYS A 59 -16.34 -11.86 16.83
N ASN A 60 -15.90 -12.05 18.07
CA ASN A 60 -16.78 -12.04 19.23
C ASN A 60 -17.32 -10.64 19.53
N ALA A 61 -16.49 -9.60 19.40
CA ALA A 61 -16.93 -8.21 19.52
C ALA A 61 -17.99 -7.85 18.46
N PHE A 62 -17.76 -8.27 17.20
CA PHE A 62 -18.73 -8.07 16.11
C PHE A 62 -20.06 -8.78 16.40
N LYS A 63 -20.03 -10.05 16.84
CA LYS A 63 -21.24 -10.79 17.22
C LYS A 63 -22.02 -10.10 18.34
N ARG A 64 -21.33 -9.64 19.39
CA ARG A 64 -21.96 -8.93 20.51
C ARG A 64 -22.67 -7.65 20.07
N VAL A 65 -22.10 -6.91 19.11
CA VAL A 65 -22.74 -5.71 18.54
C VAL A 65 -23.98 -6.10 17.73
N CYS A 66 -23.87 -7.09 16.84
CA CYS A 66 -25.02 -7.56 16.07
C CYS A 66 -26.15 -8.15 16.94
N GLU A 67 -25.83 -8.80 18.06
CA GLU A 67 -26.79 -9.33 19.02
C GLU A 67 -27.43 -8.20 19.86
N ALA A 68 -26.66 -7.17 20.24
CA ALA A 68 -27.18 -6.00 20.95
C ALA A 68 -28.16 -5.18 20.09
N ASP A 69 -27.89 -5.01 18.80
CA ASP A 69 -28.79 -4.34 17.85
C ASP A 69 -30.10 -5.12 17.61
N GLN A 70 -30.12 -6.44 17.85
CA GLN A 70 -31.33 -7.26 17.72
C GLN A 70 -32.23 -7.23 18.97
N VAL A 71 -31.72 -6.81 20.14
CA VAL A 71 -32.49 -6.74 21.41
C VAL A 71 -33.05 -5.33 21.66
N GLY A 72 -32.51 -4.30 20.99
CA GLY A 72 -32.96 -2.91 21.06
C GLY A 72 -33.97 -2.54 19.97
N GLY A 73 -35.14 -3.17 19.94
CA GLY A 73 -36.24 -2.67 19.11
C GLY A 73 -36.77 -1.35 19.66
N SER A 74 -36.41 -0.21 19.06
CA SER A 74 -37.24 1.01 18.91
C SER A 74 -36.39 2.25 18.62
N GLN A 75 -36.69 2.90 17.50
CA GLN A 75 -36.37 4.30 17.14
C GLN A 75 -34.90 4.62 16.79
N PHE A 76 -34.45 4.12 15.65
CA PHE A 76 -33.86 5.03 14.67
C PHE A 76 -34.82 5.10 13.49
N GLU A 77 -35.21 6.33 13.13
CA GLU A 77 -36.00 6.57 11.94
C GLU A 77 -35.40 5.80 10.76
N GLU A 78 -36.30 5.08 10.09
CA GLU A 78 -36.10 4.39 8.85
C GLU A 78 -35.73 5.40 7.75
N SER A 79 -34.50 5.90 7.80
CA SER A 79 -33.89 6.54 6.64
C SER A 79 -33.45 5.42 5.71
N ALA A 80 -34.44 4.96 4.94
CA ALA A 80 -34.36 4.23 3.68
C ALA A 80 -33.19 3.25 3.55
N ALA A 81 -33.54 1.98 3.36
CA ALA A 81 -32.73 1.00 2.65
C ALA A 81 -32.22 1.58 1.32
N GLY A 82 -31.08 2.27 1.38
CA GLY A 82 -30.27 2.59 0.23
C GLY A 82 -29.34 1.41 0.04
N GLU A 83 -29.54 0.68 -1.06
CA GLU A 83 -28.51 -0.16 -1.66
C GLU A 83 -27.13 0.43 -1.38
N GLU A 84 -26.18 -0.38 -0.92
CA GLU A 84 -24.83 -0.01 -0.55
C GLU A 84 -24.11 0.59 -1.78
N GLN A 85 -24.42 1.85 -2.11
CA GLN A 85 -23.91 2.48 -3.30
C GLN A 85 -22.42 2.70 -3.06
N PRO A 86 -21.55 2.27 -3.99
CA PRO A 86 -20.12 2.49 -3.87
C PRO A 86 -19.87 3.98 -3.63
N ARG A 87 -19.01 4.30 -2.66
CA ARG A 87 -18.64 5.68 -2.32
C ARG A 87 -18.34 6.45 -3.62
N ARG A 88 -19.27 7.31 -4.02
CA ARG A 88 -19.14 8.08 -5.26
C ARG A 88 -18.02 9.08 -5.06
N ARG A 89 -17.11 9.16 -6.04
CA ARG A 89 -16.07 10.20 -6.05
C ARG A 89 -16.77 11.56 -6.01
N ALA A 90 -16.23 12.47 -5.19
CA ALA A 90 -16.69 13.85 -5.17
C ALA A 90 -16.61 14.43 -6.59
N PRO A 91 -17.63 15.19 -7.04
CA PRO A 91 -17.58 15.83 -8.35
C PRO A 91 -16.34 16.73 -8.47
N PRO A 92 -15.74 16.83 -9.67
CA PRO A 92 -14.51 17.60 -9.85
C PRO A 92 -14.74 19.08 -9.50
N ARG A 93 -13.78 19.67 -8.78
CA ARG A 93 -13.68 21.12 -8.55
C ARG A 93 -12.65 21.73 -9.48
N CYS A 94 -13.01 22.85 -10.11
CA CYS A 94 -12.09 23.61 -10.94
C CYS A 94 -11.09 24.37 -10.07
N SER A 95 -9.78 24.27 -10.33
CA SER A 95 -8.75 25.00 -9.58
C SER A 95 -8.74 26.50 -9.87
N ASP A 96 -9.24 26.93 -11.03
CA ASP A 96 -9.15 28.33 -11.47
C ASP A 96 -10.35 29.16 -10.98
N CYS A 97 -11.56 28.59 -10.99
CA CYS A 97 -12.78 29.29 -10.55
C CYS A 97 -13.48 28.66 -9.33
N ASN A 98 -12.93 27.60 -8.74
CA ASN A 98 -13.44 26.90 -7.54
C ASN A 98 -14.89 26.39 -7.60
N THR A 99 -15.52 26.41 -8.78
CA THR A 99 -16.85 25.86 -8.99
C THR A 99 -16.80 24.34 -9.19
N ILE A 100 -17.88 23.66 -8.78
CA ILE A 100 -18.03 22.20 -8.86
C ILE A 100 -18.65 21.85 -10.21
N GLY A 101 -18.19 20.76 -10.84
CA GLY A 101 -18.79 20.20 -12.05
C GLY A 101 -17.90 20.22 -13.30
N HIS A 102 -16.73 20.86 -13.23
CA HIS A 102 -15.74 20.83 -14.32
C HIS A 102 -14.31 20.89 -13.79
N ILE A 103 -13.36 20.50 -14.65
CA ILE A 103 -11.92 20.58 -14.40
C ILE A 103 -11.32 21.81 -15.08
N ARG A 104 -10.11 22.21 -14.66
CA ARG A 104 -9.37 23.39 -15.15
C ARG A 104 -9.41 23.57 -16.67
N THR A 105 -9.25 22.49 -17.43
CA THR A 105 -9.18 22.51 -18.91
C THR A 105 -10.50 22.83 -19.59
N ARG A 106 -11.64 22.67 -18.89
CA ARG A 106 -12.99 22.95 -19.39
C ARG A 106 -13.62 24.14 -18.67
N CYS A 107 -12.80 24.99 -18.05
CA CYS A 107 -13.29 26.13 -17.30
C CYS A 107 -13.82 27.23 -18.23
N PRO A 108 -15.08 27.69 -18.07
CA PRO A 108 -15.67 28.73 -18.91
C PRO A 108 -15.01 30.09 -18.68
N THR A 109 -14.40 30.29 -17.51
CA THR A 109 -13.69 31.52 -17.13
C THR A 109 -12.21 31.48 -17.53
N ARG A 110 -11.74 30.37 -18.13
CA ARG A 110 -10.37 30.26 -18.61
C ARG A 110 -10.21 31.18 -19.81
N GLN A 111 -9.74 32.40 -19.55
CA GLN A 111 -9.27 33.27 -20.62
C GLN A 111 -8.13 32.54 -21.33
N ASN A 112 -8.38 32.17 -22.58
CA ASN A 112 -7.39 31.55 -23.45
C ASN A 112 -6.33 32.61 -23.73
N THR A 113 -5.39 32.75 -22.80
CA THR A 113 -4.14 33.46 -23.04
C THR A 113 -3.36 32.58 -24.00
N ASN A 114 -3.44 32.92 -25.29
CA ASN A 114 -2.48 32.47 -26.29
C ASN A 114 -1.08 32.93 -25.88
#